data_AF-A0A1I1APD7-F1
#
_entry.id   AF-A0A1I1APD7-F1
#
_cell.length_a   1.000
_cell.length_b   1.000
_cell.length_c   1.000
_cell.angle_alpha   90.00
_cell.angle_beta   90.00
_cell.angle_gamma   90.00
#
_symmetry.space_group_name_H-M   'P 1'
#
loop_
_entity.id
_entity.type
_entity.pdbx_description
1 polymer ?
#
loop_
_entity_poly.entity_id
_entity_poly.type
_entity_poly.pdbx_seq_one_letter_code
_entity_poly.pdbx_strand_id
1 'polypeptide(L)'
;VVEDFQAAHGLTVDGIAGTNTLSAIEEALKDNPQYQEGDSGDHIVSLKEDLTSLGFANWSSPTEYYGSITVDVVKDFQSYYGLDETGVADKKTRNKISEVLNPPYKDGDRGEQIIELKKALVALGFSSWSDPSQYYGKITSDVVKEFQEAYGLETTGIVDKATLKTLDNNVVKIFLDPGHGAHDSGAQGYGLNEKDVVRDIALDAVSSLESKYSGAIVNTSRTKDTFVELEDRAQMANAWDADYFVSIHNNAFDGSGHGFESYIHDGNVTVNTKEKQRQIHQYIASELSIRNGIRDRGMKEANFNVLRNTTMPAILLELLFIDNFAENTLLQDPSYRAYIGEVIADAIANSFDLERS
;
A
#
# COMPACT_ATOMS: atom_id res chain seq x y z
N VAL A 1 47.18 -7.08 -4.72
CA VAL A 1 45.95 -6.38 -5.16
C VAL A 1 46.17 -5.57 -6.42
N VAL A 2 46.99 -4.50 -6.43
CA VAL A 2 47.25 -3.72 -7.66
C VAL A 2 48.00 -4.54 -8.71
N GLU A 3 49.05 -5.26 -8.31
CA GLU A 3 49.80 -6.16 -9.22
C GLU A 3 48.91 -7.27 -9.81
N ASP A 4 48.03 -7.86 -8.99
CA ASP A 4 47.10 -8.91 -9.42
C ASP A 4 46.07 -8.37 -10.42
N PHE A 5 45.52 -7.18 -10.14
CA PHE A 5 44.60 -6.50 -11.06
C PHE A 5 45.28 -6.16 -12.38
N GLN A 6 46.51 -5.63 -12.32
CA GLN A 6 47.31 -5.31 -13.50
C GLN A 6 47.57 -6.56 -14.34
N ALA A 7 47.94 -7.67 -13.71
CA ALA A 7 48.16 -8.94 -14.39
C ALA A 7 46.88 -9.48 -15.05
N ALA A 8 45.74 -9.39 -14.35
CA ALA A 8 44.45 -9.85 -14.86
C ALA A 8 43.91 -9.02 -16.03
N HIS A 9 44.28 -7.74 -16.12
CA HIS A 9 43.78 -6.81 -17.14
C HIS A 9 44.81 -6.47 -18.22
N GLY A 10 45.92 -7.22 -18.31
CA GLY A 10 46.94 -7.04 -19.34
C GLY A 10 47.71 -5.72 -19.24
N LEU A 11 47.78 -5.14 -18.05
CA LEU A 11 48.52 -3.90 -17.77
C LEU A 11 49.97 -4.20 -17.38
N THR A 12 50.82 -3.16 -17.38
CA THR A 12 52.16 -3.24 -16.80
C THR A 12 52.05 -3.56 -15.31
N VAL A 13 52.61 -4.69 -14.88
CA VAL A 13 52.64 -5.12 -13.48
C VAL A 13 53.80 -4.43 -12.77
N ASP A 14 53.55 -3.23 -12.27
CA ASP A 14 54.51 -2.43 -11.50
C ASP A 14 54.06 -2.16 -10.07
N GLY A 15 52.85 -2.61 -9.70
CA GLY A 15 52.24 -2.40 -8.40
C GLY A 15 51.77 -0.97 -8.16
N ILE A 16 51.84 -0.09 -9.15
CA ILE A 16 51.50 1.33 -9.06
C ILE A 16 50.15 1.56 -9.76
N ALA A 17 49.21 2.17 -9.04
CA ALA A 17 47.94 2.61 -9.60
C ALA A 17 48.13 3.91 -10.44
N GLY A 18 48.87 3.81 -11.53
CA GLY A 18 49.05 4.89 -12.50
C GLY A 18 47.80 5.09 -13.37
N THR A 19 47.82 6.08 -14.25
CA THR A 19 46.68 6.47 -15.09
C THR A 19 46.04 5.31 -15.85
N ASN A 20 46.82 4.41 -16.46
CA ASN A 20 46.27 3.26 -17.18
C ASN A 20 45.61 2.23 -16.25
N THR A 21 46.19 2.00 -15.07
CA THR A 21 45.59 1.14 -14.05
C THR A 21 44.30 1.74 -13.52
N LEU A 22 44.29 3.04 -13.22
CA LEU A 22 43.10 3.76 -12.75
C LEU A 22 42.00 3.77 -13.82
N SER A 23 42.32 4.05 -15.08
CA SER A 23 41.33 4.01 -16.17
C SER A 23 40.78 2.62 -16.41
N ALA A 24 41.60 1.56 -16.29
CA ALA A 24 41.12 0.18 -16.39
C ALA A 24 40.24 -0.22 -15.20
N ILE A 25 40.54 0.28 -13.99
CA ILE A 25 39.67 0.13 -12.82
C ILE A 25 38.34 0.84 -13.07
N GLU A 26 38.36 2.10 -13.51
CA GLU A 26 37.16 2.86 -13.85
C GLU A 26 36.32 2.19 -14.95
N GLU A 27 36.97 1.65 -15.99
CA GLU A 27 36.29 0.94 -17.08
C GLU A 27 35.70 -0.40 -16.60
N ALA A 28 36.43 -1.16 -15.76
CA ALA A 28 35.92 -2.38 -15.14
C ALA A 28 34.74 -2.12 -14.19
N LEU A 29 34.72 -0.96 -13.53
CA LEU A 29 33.62 -0.52 -12.66
C LEU A 29 32.41 -0.01 -13.44
N LYS A 30 32.58 0.51 -14.67
CA LYS A 30 31.48 0.99 -15.52
C LYS A 30 30.55 -0.12 -16.00
N ASP A 31 31.08 -1.28 -16.35
CA ASP A 31 30.30 -2.35 -17.01
C ASP A 31 29.74 -3.40 -16.04
N ASN A 32 30.19 -3.39 -14.77
CA ASN A 32 29.74 -4.33 -13.77
C ASN A 32 29.87 -3.81 -12.33
N PRO A 33 29.07 -2.80 -11.94
CA PRO A 33 29.14 -2.27 -10.58
C PRO A 33 28.82 -3.39 -9.59
N GLN A 34 29.71 -3.59 -8.62
CA GLN A 34 29.49 -4.46 -7.47
C GLN A 34 29.28 -3.56 -6.27
N TYR A 35 28.34 -3.92 -5.39
CA TYR A 35 28.14 -3.19 -4.15
C TYR A 35 28.70 -3.99 -2.99
N GLN A 36 29.58 -3.38 -2.21
CA GLN A 36 30.34 -4.03 -1.15
C GLN A 36 30.51 -3.10 0.06
N GLU A 37 31.04 -3.66 1.15
CA GLU A 37 31.26 -2.89 2.37
C GLU A 37 32.14 -1.66 2.12
N GLY A 38 31.67 -0.50 2.59
CA GLY A 38 32.32 0.78 2.40
C GLY A 38 31.70 1.65 1.31
N ASP A 39 30.92 1.06 0.39
CA ASP A 39 30.23 1.82 -0.66
C ASP A 39 29.12 2.69 -0.09
N SER A 40 28.80 3.80 -0.77
CA SER A 40 27.64 4.62 -0.43
C SER A 40 26.97 5.30 -1.63
N GLY A 41 25.66 5.49 -1.53
CA GLY A 41 24.85 6.32 -2.43
C GLY A 41 23.46 5.74 -2.66
N ASP A 42 22.67 6.41 -3.50
CA ASP A 42 21.27 6.03 -3.79
C ASP A 42 21.10 4.58 -4.24
N HIS A 43 22.06 4.05 -5.00
CA HIS A 43 22.04 2.66 -5.46
C HIS A 43 22.13 1.64 -4.32
N ILE A 44 22.72 2.00 -3.18
CA ILE A 44 22.76 1.18 -1.97
C ILE A 44 21.42 1.24 -1.24
N VAL A 45 20.77 2.40 -1.24
CA VAL A 45 19.40 2.55 -0.73
C VAL A 45 18.46 1.65 -1.53
N SER A 46 18.51 1.71 -2.86
CA SER A 46 17.70 0.84 -3.72
C SER A 46 17.96 -0.65 -3.50
N LEU A 47 19.23 -1.07 -3.34
CA LEU A 47 19.53 -2.47 -3.00
C LEU A 47 18.86 -2.89 -1.67
N LYS A 48 18.90 -2.02 -0.66
CA LYS A 48 18.33 -2.30 0.65
C LYS A 48 16.82 -2.34 0.63
N GLU A 49 16.20 -1.47 -0.17
CA GLU A 49 14.76 -1.49 -0.45
C GLU A 49 14.38 -2.81 -1.11
N ASP A 50 15.08 -3.21 -2.18
CA ASP A 50 14.87 -4.49 -2.86
C ASP A 50 14.96 -5.69 -1.89
N LEU A 51 16.00 -5.74 -1.06
CA LEU A 51 16.18 -6.81 -0.06
C LEU A 51 15.11 -6.77 1.04
N THR A 52 14.60 -5.59 1.37
CA THR A 52 13.47 -5.42 2.31
C THR A 52 12.18 -5.94 1.69
N SER A 53 11.88 -5.58 0.44
CA SER A 53 10.72 -6.10 -0.30
C SER A 53 10.79 -7.62 -0.47
N LEU A 54 11.98 -8.22 -0.61
CA LEU A 54 12.17 -9.67 -0.62
C LEU A 54 12.13 -10.31 0.79
N GLY A 55 11.94 -9.51 1.84
CA GLY A 55 11.78 -9.96 3.21
C GLY A 55 13.07 -10.46 3.86
N PHE A 56 14.24 -10.04 3.37
CA PHE A 56 15.55 -10.33 3.98
C PHE A 56 15.98 -9.29 5.02
N ALA A 57 15.33 -8.13 5.03
CA ALA A 57 15.57 -7.07 6.01
C ALA A 57 14.30 -6.31 6.36
N ASN A 58 14.41 -5.38 7.31
CA ASN A 58 13.31 -4.51 7.74
C ASN A 58 13.85 -3.10 7.99
N TRP A 59 14.40 -2.47 6.95
CA TRP A 59 14.89 -1.10 7.02
C TRP A 59 13.76 -0.14 6.63
N SER A 60 13.26 0.65 7.58
CA SER A 60 12.20 1.64 7.33
C SER A 60 12.70 2.92 6.64
N SER A 61 13.99 3.24 6.81
CA SER A 61 14.67 4.35 6.12
C SER A 61 16.14 3.95 5.94
N PRO A 62 16.45 3.16 4.90
CA PRO A 62 17.79 2.64 4.71
C PRO A 62 18.79 3.77 4.46
N THR A 63 19.93 3.72 5.15
CA THR A 63 21.03 4.66 4.91
C THR A 63 21.69 4.40 3.56
N GLU A 64 22.36 5.40 3.02
CA GLU A 64 23.17 5.26 1.80
C GLU A 64 24.40 4.35 1.99
N TYR A 65 24.82 4.04 3.22
CA TYR A 65 26.08 3.35 3.48
C TYR A 65 25.94 1.81 3.52
N TYR A 66 26.75 1.09 2.74
CA TYR A 66 26.83 -0.37 2.78
C TYR A 66 27.77 -0.80 3.92
N GLY A 67 27.18 -1.12 5.08
CA GLY A 67 27.91 -1.57 6.26
C GLY A 67 27.82 -3.08 6.49
N SER A 68 28.40 -3.55 7.60
CA SER A 68 28.40 -4.95 7.99
C SER A 68 27.00 -5.60 8.06
N ILE A 69 25.97 -4.87 8.50
CA ILE A 69 24.59 -5.38 8.49
C ILE A 69 24.13 -5.67 7.06
N THR A 70 24.47 -4.82 6.09
CA THR A 70 24.14 -5.04 4.68
C THR A 70 24.91 -6.23 4.11
N VAL A 71 26.18 -6.40 4.48
CA VAL A 71 26.98 -7.58 4.15
C VAL A 71 26.27 -8.86 4.59
N ASP A 72 25.82 -8.91 5.85
CA ASP A 72 25.16 -10.10 6.41
C ASP A 72 23.81 -10.38 5.72
N VAL A 73 23.00 -9.35 5.45
CA VAL A 73 21.73 -9.52 4.70
C VAL A 73 21.98 -10.01 3.28
N VAL A 74 23.01 -9.52 2.60
CA VAL A 74 23.36 -10.00 1.25
C VAL A 74 23.84 -11.45 1.30
N LYS A 75 24.58 -11.86 2.35
CA LYS A 75 24.93 -13.27 2.55
C LYS A 75 23.70 -14.14 2.78
N ASP A 76 22.74 -13.69 3.58
CA ASP A 76 21.49 -14.43 3.80
C ASP A 76 20.71 -14.62 2.49
N PHE A 77 20.63 -13.57 1.66
CA PHE A 77 20.04 -13.65 0.32
C PHE A 77 20.80 -14.63 -0.58
N GLN A 78 22.13 -14.53 -0.61
CA GLN A 78 22.98 -15.40 -1.42
C GLN A 78 22.82 -16.86 -1.01
N SER A 79 22.89 -17.15 0.29
CA SER A 79 22.73 -18.48 0.86
C SER A 79 21.37 -19.08 0.49
N TYR A 80 20.29 -18.30 0.66
CA TYR A 80 18.93 -18.73 0.34
C TYR A 80 18.75 -19.15 -1.12
N TYR A 81 19.37 -18.44 -2.06
CA TYR A 81 19.29 -18.74 -3.49
C TYR A 81 20.45 -19.59 -4.02
N GLY A 82 21.31 -20.12 -3.13
CA GLY A 82 22.45 -20.96 -3.52
C GLY A 82 23.51 -20.24 -4.36
N LEU A 83 23.71 -18.94 -4.09
CA LEU A 83 24.80 -18.13 -4.65
C LEU A 83 26.04 -18.22 -3.73
N ASP A 84 27.16 -17.70 -4.21
CA ASP A 84 28.38 -17.61 -3.39
C ASP A 84 28.17 -16.57 -2.28
N GLU A 85 28.34 -16.97 -1.01
CA GLU A 85 28.07 -16.15 0.19
C GLU A 85 29.18 -15.11 0.46
N THR A 86 29.43 -14.23 -0.50
CA THR A 86 30.49 -13.22 -0.43
C THR A 86 30.09 -12.00 0.40
N GLY A 87 28.79 -11.74 0.53
CA GLY A 87 28.27 -10.48 1.07
C GLY A 87 28.49 -9.27 0.15
N VAL A 88 28.89 -9.52 -1.10
CA VAL A 88 29.04 -8.52 -2.18
C VAL A 88 27.88 -8.69 -3.15
N ALA A 89 27.12 -7.61 -3.39
CA ALA A 89 26.05 -7.59 -4.39
C ALA A 89 26.65 -7.44 -5.80
N ASP A 90 27.29 -8.50 -6.28
CA ASP A 90 27.82 -8.60 -7.64
C ASP A 90 26.72 -8.73 -8.70
N LYS A 91 27.11 -8.86 -9.97
CA LYS A 91 26.16 -9.03 -11.09
C LYS A 91 25.18 -10.17 -10.88
N LYS A 92 25.65 -11.30 -10.37
CA LYS A 92 24.86 -12.52 -10.24
C LYS A 92 23.83 -12.34 -9.14
N THR A 93 24.26 -11.78 -8.00
CA THR A 93 23.40 -11.40 -6.88
C THR A 93 22.34 -10.39 -7.33
N ARG A 94 22.72 -9.27 -7.96
CA ARG A 94 21.78 -8.24 -8.41
C ARG A 94 20.81 -8.74 -9.48
N ASN A 95 21.29 -9.54 -10.43
CA ASN A 95 20.40 -10.17 -11.41
C ASN A 95 19.40 -11.10 -10.73
N LYS A 96 19.83 -11.88 -9.72
CA LYS A 96 18.93 -12.76 -8.99
C LYS A 96 17.90 -11.97 -8.19
N ILE A 97 18.29 -10.88 -7.53
CA ILE A 97 17.37 -9.94 -6.85
C ILE A 97 16.31 -9.45 -7.84
N SER A 98 16.75 -8.90 -8.99
CA SER A 98 15.85 -8.39 -10.03
C SER A 98 14.93 -9.48 -10.60
N GLU A 99 15.42 -10.72 -10.75
CA GLU A 99 14.61 -11.86 -11.20
C GLU A 99 13.47 -12.17 -10.23
N VAL A 100 13.74 -12.23 -8.92
CA VAL A 100 12.75 -12.69 -7.92
C VAL A 100 11.81 -11.59 -7.41
N LEU A 101 12.14 -10.33 -7.68
CA LEU A 101 11.22 -9.21 -7.49
C LEU A 101 10.07 -9.23 -8.50
N ASN A 102 10.30 -9.81 -9.68
CA ASN A 102 9.37 -9.76 -10.80
C ASN A 102 8.72 -11.13 -11.06
N PRO A 103 7.48 -11.17 -11.58
CA PRO A 103 6.88 -12.43 -12.00
C PRO A 103 7.69 -13.08 -13.14
N PRO A 104 7.71 -14.42 -13.23
CA PRO A 104 6.76 -15.32 -12.58
C PRO A 104 7.11 -15.68 -11.13
N TYR A 105 6.12 -15.60 -10.22
CA TYR A 105 6.27 -16.04 -8.83
C TYR A 105 5.91 -17.52 -8.65
N LYS A 106 6.74 -18.26 -7.91
CA LYS A 106 6.66 -19.71 -7.76
C LYS A 106 7.19 -20.18 -6.40
N ASP A 107 7.14 -21.49 -6.18
CA ASP A 107 7.69 -22.11 -4.97
C ASP A 107 9.17 -21.73 -4.76
N GLY A 108 9.51 -21.34 -3.53
CA GLY A 108 10.80 -20.75 -3.17
C GLY A 108 10.85 -19.22 -3.24
N ASP A 109 9.91 -18.54 -3.88
CA ASP A 109 9.87 -17.07 -3.85
C ASP A 109 9.31 -16.54 -2.53
N ARG A 110 9.76 -15.34 -2.16
CA ARG A 110 9.39 -14.67 -0.92
C ARG A 110 9.38 -13.15 -1.04
N GLY A 111 8.61 -12.50 -0.17
CA GLY A 111 8.59 -11.05 -0.03
C GLY A 111 7.19 -10.45 0.03
N GLU A 112 7.14 -9.13 0.02
CA GLU A 112 5.95 -8.30 0.02
C GLU A 112 5.02 -8.62 -1.16
N GLN A 113 5.58 -8.82 -2.36
CA GLN A 113 4.83 -9.20 -3.55
C GLN A 113 4.06 -10.53 -3.37
N ILE A 114 4.58 -11.44 -2.53
CA ILE A 114 3.91 -12.70 -2.21
C ILE A 114 2.79 -12.49 -1.17
N ILE A 115 2.97 -11.55 -0.25
CA ILE A 115 1.93 -11.14 0.70
C ILE A 115 0.76 -10.52 -0.06
N GLU A 116 1.03 -9.57 -0.97
CA GLU A 116 -0.01 -8.89 -1.76
C GLU A 116 -0.75 -9.86 -2.67
N LEU A 117 -0.03 -10.79 -3.34
CA LEU A 117 -0.64 -11.90 -4.08
C LEU A 117 -1.63 -12.70 -3.21
N LYS A 118 -1.22 -13.06 -1.99
CA LYS A 118 -2.07 -13.86 -1.10
C LYS A 118 -3.27 -13.08 -0.60
N LYS A 119 -3.13 -11.78 -0.33
CA LYS A 119 -4.25 -10.90 0.01
C LYS A 119 -5.25 -10.83 -1.13
N ALA A 120 -4.80 -10.73 -2.38
CA ALA A 120 -5.67 -10.78 -3.56
C ALA A 120 -6.43 -12.11 -3.66
N LEU A 121 -5.75 -13.24 -3.44
CA LEU A 121 -6.41 -14.56 -3.43
C LEU A 121 -7.44 -14.70 -2.30
N VAL A 122 -7.18 -14.12 -1.12
CA VAL A 122 -8.15 -14.08 0.00
C VAL A 122 -9.34 -13.18 -0.36
N ALA A 123 -9.09 -11.98 -0.90
CA ALA A 123 -10.15 -11.06 -1.32
C ALA A 123 -11.06 -11.70 -2.38
N LEU A 124 -10.53 -12.58 -3.22
CA LEU A 124 -11.29 -13.31 -4.25
C LEU A 124 -11.92 -14.62 -3.73
N GLY A 125 -11.81 -14.93 -2.43
CA GLY A 125 -12.42 -16.10 -1.82
C GLY A 125 -11.72 -17.44 -2.08
N PHE A 126 -10.51 -17.44 -2.66
CA PHE A 126 -9.74 -18.68 -2.88
C PHE A 126 -9.00 -19.16 -1.62
N SER A 127 -8.95 -18.35 -0.57
CA SER A 127 -8.29 -18.70 0.70
C SER A 127 -8.82 -17.88 1.87
N SER A 128 -8.36 -18.21 3.08
CA SER A 128 -8.77 -17.59 4.36
C SER A 128 -7.59 -17.26 5.27
N TRP A 129 -6.41 -16.96 4.70
CA TRP A 129 -5.25 -16.55 5.49
C TRP A 129 -5.49 -15.19 6.16
N SER A 130 -5.55 -15.16 7.49
CA SER A 130 -5.70 -13.92 8.26
C SER A 130 -4.42 -13.07 8.32
N ASP A 131 -3.26 -13.71 8.25
CA ASP A 131 -1.93 -13.07 8.22
C ASP A 131 -1.04 -13.85 7.24
N PRO A 132 -1.15 -13.55 5.93
CA PRO A 132 -0.45 -14.32 4.91
C PRO A 132 1.07 -14.16 5.05
N SER A 133 1.77 -15.30 5.21
CA SER A 133 3.23 -15.29 5.28
C SER A 133 3.88 -14.81 3.99
N GLN A 134 5.10 -14.28 4.09
CA GLN A 134 5.89 -13.82 2.94
C GLN A 134 6.37 -14.94 1.99
N TYR A 135 6.15 -16.22 2.29
CA TYR A 135 6.70 -17.33 1.50
C TYR A 135 5.66 -17.93 0.57
N TYR A 136 6.00 -18.18 -0.69
CA TYR A 136 5.06 -18.77 -1.65
C TYR A 136 4.69 -20.20 -1.24
N GLY A 137 5.60 -21.17 -1.32
CA GLY A 137 5.35 -22.52 -0.82
C GLY A 137 4.30 -23.31 -1.61
N LYS A 138 4.19 -24.60 -1.28
CA LYS A 138 3.25 -25.51 -1.95
C LYS A 138 1.77 -25.14 -1.77
N ILE A 139 1.39 -24.67 -0.58
CA ILE A 139 0.00 -24.29 -0.29
C ILE A 139 -0.45 -23.15 -1.23
N THR A 140 0.36 -22.10 -1.38
CA THR A 140 0.04 -21.00 -2.31
C THR A 140 0.00 -21.49 -3.75
N SER A 141 0.92 -22.38 -4.15
CA SER A 141 0.90 -22.96 -5.49
C SER A 141 -0.40 -23.68 -5.79
N ASP A 142 -0.97 -24.42 -4.83
CA ASP A 142 -2.22 -25.14 -5.02
C ASP A 142 -3.42 -24.18 -5.08
N VAL A 143 -3.46 -23.13 -4.24
CA VAL A 143 -4.48 -22.07 -4.34
C VAL A 143 -4.39 -21.30 -5.66
N VAL A 144 -3.18 -21.03 -6.15
CA VAL A 144 -2.99 -20.39 -7.47
C VAL A 144 -3.49 -21.27 -8.60
N LYS A 145 -3.39 -22.61 -8.49
CA LYS A 145 -4.00 -23.52 -9.49
C LYS A 145 -5.52 -23.43 -9.48
N GLU A 146 -6.14 -23.38 -8.30
CA GLU A 146 -7.60 -23.22 -8.18
C GLU A 146 -8.05 -21.91 -8.82
N PHE A 147 -7.34 -20.81 -8.55
CA PHE A 147 -7.56 -19.53 -9.23
C PHE A 147 -7.39 -19.62 -10.75
N GLN A 148 -6.28 -20.19 -11.22
CA GLN A 148 -6.01 -20.35 -12.65
C GLN A 148 -7.11 -21.18 -13.34
N GLU A 149 -7.55 -22.28 -12.74
CA GLU A 149 -8.63 -23.10 -13.27
C GLU A 149 -9.95 -22.34 -13.34
N ALA A 150 -10.31 -21.61 -12.27
CA ALA A 150 -11.55 -20.83 -12.21
C ALA A 150 -11.62 -19.73 -13.28
N TYR A 151 -10.49 -19.12 -13.63
CA TYR A 151 -10.39 -18.07 -14.65
C TYR A 151 -9.95 -18.57 -16.03
N GLY A 152 -9.84 -19.89 -16.23
CA GLY A 152 -9.49 -20.49 -17.52
C GLY A 152 -8.05 -20.21 -18.01
N LEU A 153 -7.13 -19.99 -17.07
CA LEU A 153 -5.70 -19.83 -17.31
C LEU A 153 -4.98 -21.19 -17.33
N GLU A 154 -3.70 -21.19 -17.75
CA GLU A 154 -2.87 -22.40 -17.65
C GLU A 154 -2.61 -22.76 -16.17
N THR A 155 -3.07 -23.93 -15.75
CA THR A 155 -2.99 -24.41 -14.35
C THR A 155 -1.59 -24.91 -13.98
N THR A 156 -0.67 -23.96 -13.81
CA THR A 156 0.74 -24.24 -13.48
C THR A 156 1.04 -24.14 -11.98
N GLY A 157 0.22 -23.39 -11.23
CA GLY A 157 0.51 -22.98 -9.87
C GLY A 157 1.69 -22.01 -9.77
N ILE A 158 2.04 -21.36 -10.88
CA ILE A 158 3.03 -20.28 -11.01
C ILE A 158 2.28 -19.00 -11.38
N VAL A 159 2.54 -17.91 -10.68
CA VAL A 159 1.93 -16.60 -10.98
C VAL A 159 2.77 -15.90 -12.04
N ASP A 160 2.47 -16.20 -13.30
CA ASP A 160 3.03 -15.49 -14.44
C ASP A 160 2.32 -14.15 -14.68
N LYS A 161 2.71 -13.44 -15.76
CA LYS A 161 2.13 -12.14 -16.10
C LYS A 161 0.62 -12.21 -16.38
N ALA A 162 0.13 -13.31 -16.95
CA ALA A 162 -1.29 -13.47 -17.24
C ALA A 162 -2.11 -13.69 -15.96
N THR A 163 -1.57 -14.51 -15.05
CA THR A 163 -2.15 -14.77 -13.73
C THR A 163 -2.19 -13.50 -12.90
N LEU A 164 -1.06 -12.76 -12.82
CA LEU A 164 -0.98 -11.50 -12.08
C LEU A 164 -1.97 -10.47 -12.63
N LYS A 165 -1.99 -10.26 -13.95
CA LYS A 165 -2.96 -9.35 -14.58
C LYS A 165 -4.41 -9.74 -14.31
N THR A 166 -4.70 -11.04 -14.23
CA THR A 166 -6.07 -11.50 -13.93
C THR A 166 -6.42 -11.22 -12.48
N LEU A 167 -5.49 -11.38 -11.53
CA LEU A 167 -5.69 -10.97 -10.14
C LEU A 167 -5.97 -9.47 -10.05
N ASP A 168 -5.09 -8.65 -10.64
CA ASP A 168 -5.17 -7.19 -10.59
C ASP A 168 -6.49 -6.66 -11.18
N ASN A 169 -7.00 -7.30 -12.24
CA ASN A 169 -8.27 -6.89 -12.86
C ASN A 169 -9.52 -7.26 -12.05
N ASN A 170 -9.42 -8.19 -11.09
CA ASN A 170 -10.57 -8.67 -10.31
C ASN A 170 -10.53 -8.20 -8.85
N VAL A 171 -9.50 -7.43 -8.48
CA VAL A 171 -9.35 -6.87 -7.14
C VAL A 171 -9.26 -5.36 -7.21
N VAL A 172 -9.92 -4.70 -6.28
CA VAL A 172 -9.89 -3.25 -6.09
C VAL A 172 -9.20 -2.96 -4.75
N LYS A 173 -8.18 -2.11 -4.78
CA LYS A 173 -7.49 -1.60 -3.60
C LYS A 173 -8.15 -0.31 -3.10
N ILE A 174 -8.77 -0.38 -1.93
CA ILE A 174 -9.47 0.73 -1.30
C ILE A 174 -8.65 1.25 -0.13
N PHE A 175 -8.27 2.53 -0.18
CA PHE A 175 -7.54 3.17 0.90
C PHE A 175 -8.47 4.06 1.73
N LEU A 176 -8.65 3.74 3.01
CA LEU A 176 -9.47 4.51 3.94
C LEU A 176 -8.59 5.38 4.86
N ASP A 177 -8.86 6.68 4.87
CA ASP A 177 -8.11 7.66 5.65
C ASP A 177 -8.99 8.24 6.77
N PRO A 178 -8.97 7.67 7.98
CA PRO A 178 -9.59 8.32 9.14
C PRO A 178 -8.81 9.58 9.51
N GLY A 179 -9.45 10.74 9.39
CA GLY A 179 -8.84 12.05 9.63
C GLY A 179 -8.21 12.22 11.01
N HIS A 180 -7.28 13.16 11.16
CA HIS A 180 -6.64 13.52 12.44
C HIS A 180 -5.83 12.39 13.11
N GLY A 181 -5.56 12.49 14.41
CA GLY A 181 -4.87 11.46 15.20
C GLY A 181 -3.88 12.00 16.22
N ALA A 182 -3.71 11.27 17.32
CA ALA A 182 -2.86 11.61 18.46
C ALA A 182 -3.07 13.06 18.96
N HIS A 183 -2.14 13.96 18.67
CA HIS A 183 -2.19 15.34 19.14
C HIS A 183 -3.17 16.24 18.37
N ASP A 184 -3.57 15.83 17.16
CA ASP A 184 -4.66 16.44 16.42
C ASP A 184 -5.96 15.72 16.78
N SER A 185 -6.81 16.36 17.59
CA SER A 185 -8.12 15.82 17.99
C SER A 185 -9.17 15.86 16.90
N GLY A 186 -8.94 16.66 15.85
CA GLY A 186 -10.01 17.20 15.02
C GLY A 186 -10.99 18.03 15.83
N ALA A 187 -12.19 18.19 15.31
CA ALA A 187 -13.28 18.85 16.00
C ALA A 187 -13.70 18.10 17.30
N GLN A 188 -14.24 18.87 18.24
CA GLN A 188 -14.65 18.35 19.54
C GLN A 188 -16.08 18.80 19.85
N GLY A 189 -16.89 17.89 20.41
CA GLY A 189 -18.27 18.20 20.78
C GLY A 189 -18.80 17.22 21.80
N TYR A 190 -19.40 17.74 22.88
CA TYR A 190 -20.07 16.98 23.94
C TYR A 190 -19.29 15.76 24.46
N GLY A 191 -17.95 15.86 24.55
CA GLY A 191 -17.08 14.79 25.07
C GLY A 191 -16.56 13.81 24.02
N LEU A 192 -16.90 13.98 22.74
CA LEU A 192 -16.30 13.24 21.62
C LEU A 192 -15.17 14.06 20.98
N ASN A 193 -14.14 13.34 20.53
CA ASN A 193 -13.14 13.86 19.59
C ASN A 193 -13.39 13.21 18.22
N GLU A 194 -13.33 14.02 17.17
CA GLU A 194 -13.47 13.55 15.79
C GLU A 194 -12.51 12.41 15.47
N LYS A 195 -11.23 12.53 15.86
CA LYS A 195 -10.20 11.49 15.60
C LYS A 195 -10.59 10.09 16.05
N ASP A 196 -11.38 9.96 17.12
CA ASP A 196 -11.81 8.68 17.68
C ASP A 196 -13.06 8.18 16.97
N VAL A 197 -14.02 9.08 16.69
CA VAL A 197 -15.24 8.77 15.95
C VAL A 197 -14.93 8.27 14.54
N VAL A 198 -14.11 9.00 13.78
CA VAL A 198 -13.80 8.66 12.39
C VAL A 198 -12.92 7.42 12.28
N ARG A 199 -12.06 7.15 13.28
CA ARG A 199 -11.28 5.90 13.36
C ARG A 199 -12.20 4.71 13.52
N ASP A 200 -13.13 4.78 14.48
CA ASP A 200 -14.03 3.66 14.76
C ASP A 200 -14.93 3.38 13.53
N ILE A 201 -15.48 4.43 12.89
CA ILE A 201 -16.24 4.30 11.64
C ILE A 201 -15.41 3.67 10.50
N ALA A 202 -14.16 4.11 10.33
CA ALA A 202 -13.28 3.56 9.30
C ALA A 202 -12.98 2.07 9.53
N LEU A 203 -12.73 1.66 10.78
CA LEU A 203 -12.49 0.25 11.12
C LEU A 203 -13.73 -0.62 10.89
N ASP A 204 -14.92 -0.10 11.17
CA ASP A 204 -16.19 -0.78 10.86
C ASP A 204 -16.43 -0.88 9.34
N ALA A 205 -15.99 0.11 8.56
CA ALA A 205 -16.00 0.06 7.10
C ALA A 205 -15.01 -0.98 6.53
N VAL A 206 -13.79 -1.06 7.07
CA VAL A 206 -12.82 -2.12 6.74
C VAL A 206 -13.44 -3.50 6.98
N SER A 207 -13.93 -3.73 8.20
CA SER A 207 -14.56 -5.00 8.60
C SER A 207 -15.72 -5.37 7.68
N SER A 208 -16.57 -4.39 7.31
CA SER A 208 -17.71 -4.62 6.43
C SER A 208 -17.28 -4.93 4.98
N LEU A 209 -16.30 -4.22 4.43
CA LEU A 209 -15.77 -4.50 3.09
C LEU A 209 -15.17 -5.91 3.02
N GLU A 210 -14.30 -6.26 3.96
CA GLU A 210 -13.58 -7.54 3.95
C GLU A 210 -14.47 -8.75 4.25
N SER A 211 -15.52 -8.58 5.08
CA SER A 211 -16.38 -9.71 5.49
C SER A 211 -17.60 -9.93 4.61
N LYS A 212 -18.06 -8.89 3.88
CA LYS A 212 -19.32 -8.96 3.09
C LYS A 212 -19.09 -8.94 1.60
N TYR A 213 -17.92 -8.55 1.12
CA TYR A 213 -17.65 -8.39 -0.31
C TYR A 213 -16.38 -9.13 -0.72
N SER A 214 -16.42 -9.65 -1.94
CA SER A 214 -15.28 -10.24 -2.63
C SER A 214 -14.68 -9.21 -3.60
N GLY A 215 -13.38 -9.31 -3.84
CA GLY A 215 -12.65 -8.43 -4.76
C GLY A 215 -12.23 -7.07 -4.17
N ALA A 216 -12.32 -6.87 -2.84
CA ALA A 216 -11.75 -5.69 -2.18
C ALA A 216 -10.54 -6.08 -1.32
N ILE A 217 -9.44 -5.34 -1.46
CA ILE A 217 -8.39 -5.27 -0.44
C ILE A 217 -8.44 -3.87 0.16
N VAL A 218 -8.40 -3.77 1.49
CA VAL A 218 -8.50 -2.49 2.18
C VAL A 218 -7.22 -2.20 2.95
N ASN A 219 -6.75 -0.95 2.88
CA ASN A 219 -5.65 -0.45 3.72
C ASN A 219 -6.04 0.90 4.31
N THR A 220 -5.37 1.34 5.37
CA THR A 220 -5.70 2.60 6.03
C THR A 220 -4.48 3.45 6.37
N SER A 221 -4.66 4.77 6.45
CA SER A 221 -3.59 5.67 6.92
C SER A 221 -3.23 5.42 8.39
N ARG A 222 -4.22 5.01 9.21
CA ARG A 222 -4.02 4.62 10.61
C ARG A 222 -5.11 3.68 11.09
N THR A 223 -4.74 2.76 11.97
CA THR A 223 -5.67 1.87 12.71
C THR A 223 -5.70 2.15 14.21
N LYS A 224 -4.77 2.97 14.70
CA LYS A 224 -4.63 3.37 16.11
C LYS A 224 -4.72 4.88 16.24
N ASP A 225 -4.63 5.38 17.47
CA ASP A 225 -4.50 6.82 17.74
C ASP A 225 -3.07 7.31 17.45
N THR A 226 -2.73 7.37 16.16
CA THR A 226 -1.43 7.83 15.65
C THR A 226 -1.65 9.03 14.74
N PHE A 227 -0.78 10.02 14.84
CA PHE A 227 -0.79 11.15 13.91
C PHE A 227 -0.07 10.78 12.62
N VAL A 228 -0.68 11.14 11.49
CA VAL A 228 -0.14 11.00 10.14
C VAL A 228 -0.26 12.36 9.47
N GLU A 229 0.84 12.87 8.93
CA GLU A 229 0.87 14.15 8.22
C GLU A 229 -0.03 14.11 6.99
N LEU A 230 -0.60 15.25 6.60
CA LEU A 230 -1.54 15.30 5.46
C LEU A 230 -0.92 14.79 4.15
N GLU A 231 0.35 15.14 3.92
CA GLU A 231 1.09 14.69 2.73
C GLU A 231 1.34 13.18 2.78
N ASP A 232 1.72 12.65 3.95
CA ASP A 232 2.01 11.23 4.14
C ASP A 232 0.77 10.37 3.89
N ARG A 233 -0.44 10.85 4.25
CA ARG A 233 -1.70 10.12 3.98
C ARG A 233 -1.89 9.85 2.49
N ALA A 234 -1.66 10.87 1.66
CA ALA A 234 -1.75 10.72 0.21
C ALA A 234 -0.60 9.85 -0.33
N GLN A 235 0.61 10.02 0.19
CA GLN A 235 1.76 9.22 -0.20
C GLN A 235 1.59 7.73 0.13
N MET A 236 1.00 7.39 1.27
CA MET A 236 0.70 6.00 1.64
C MET A 236 -0.25 5.36 0.62
N ALA A 237 -1.32 6.06 0.23
CA ALA A 237 -2.26 5.56 -0.78
C ALA A 237 -1.61 5.43 -2.16
N ASN A 238 -0.79 6.42 -2.55
CA ASN A 238 -0.08 6.42 -3.83
C ASN A 238 0.97 5.29 -3.88
N ALA A 239 1.74 5.09 -2.82
CA ALA A 239 2.78 4.07 -2.74
C ALA A 239 2.20 2.66 -2.73
N TRP A 240 1.03 2.46 -2.12
CA TRP A 240 0.31 1.19 -2.18
C TRP A 240 -0.42 0.94 -3.51
N ASP A 241 -0.42 1.94 -4.40
CA ASP A 241 -1.09 1.94 -5.70
C ASP A 241 -2.59 1.65 -5.53
N ALA A 242 -3.25 2.43 -4.65
CA ALA A 242 -4.68 2.29 -4.39
C ALA A 242 -5.52 2.67 -5.62
N ASP A 243 -6.60 1.94 -5.87
CA ASP A 243 -7.60 2.26 -6.91
C ASP A 243 -8.55 3.37 -6.47
N TYR A 244 -8.75 3.53 -5.16
CA TYR A 244 -9.66 4.53 -4.60
C TYR A 244 -9.24 5.01 -3.22
N PHE A 245 -9.40 6.32 -2.98
CA PHE A 245 -9.11 6.94 -1.69
C PHE A 245 -10.35 7.56 -1.06
N VAL A 246 -10.59 7.27 0.22
CA VAL A 246 -11.73 7.80 0.99
C VAL A 246 -11.23 8.39 2.30
N SER A 247 -11.26 9.71 2.43
CA SER A 247 -11.00 10.39 3.70
C SER A 247 -12.30 10.56 4.49
N ILE A 248 -12.28 10.22 5.78
CA ILE A 248 -13.46 10.14 6.65
C ILE A 248 -13.33 11.17 7.77
N HIS A 249 -14.30 12.08 7.84
CA HIS A 249 -14.35 13.24 8.73
C HIS A 249 -15.74 13.45 9.35
N ASN A 250 -15.77 14.26 10.41
CA ASN A 250 -16.99 14.83 10.98
C ASN A 250 -16.89 16.34 11.05
N ASN A 251 -17.94 17.01 10.61
CA ASN A 251 -17.95 18.44 10.50
C ASN A 251 -18.09 19.12 11.88
N ALA A 252 -17.83 20.42 11.93
CA ALA A 252 -18.16 21.26 13.07
C ALA A 252 -18.37 22.71 12.62
N PHE A 253 -19.17 23.45 13.38
CA PHE A 253 -19.40 24.87 13.12
C PHE A 253 -19.59 25.66 14.43
N ASP A 254 -20.83 25.93 14.82
CA ASP A 254 -21.21 26.65 16.04
C ASP A 254 -22.27 25.90 16.88
N GLY A 255 -22.41 24.60 16.61
CA GLY A 255 -23.45 23.71 17.14
C GLY A 255 -24.81 23.78 16.44
N SER A 256 -25.00 24.65 15.45
CA SER A 256 -26.23 24.69 14.63
C SER A 256 -26.12 23.93 13.30
N GLY A 257 -24.89 23.71 12.81
CA GLY A 257 -24.60 22.91 11.62
C GLY A 257 -25.11 21.48 11.78
N HIS A 258 -25.61 20.87 10.71
CA HIS A 258 -26.09 19.48 10.69
C HIS A 258 -26.17 19.00 9.24
N GLY A 259 -26.07 17.68 9.05
CA GLY A 259 -26.17 16.99 7.77
C GLY A 259 -24.87 16.37 7.27
N PHE A 260 -24.98 15.70 6.13
CA PHE A 260 -23.92 15.00 5.41
C PHE A 260 -23.49 15.78 4.15
N GLU A 261 -22.20 15.85 3.88
CA GLU A 261 -21.64 16.36 2.63
C GLU A 261 -20.42 15.55 2.19
N SER A 262 -20.08 15.62 0.90
CA SER A 262 -18.84 15.04 0.38
C SER A 262 -18.09 16.02 -0.50
N TYR A 263 -16.77 15.83 -0.58
CA TYR A 263 -15.87 16.67 -1.34
C TYR A 263 -15.01 15.86 -2.29
N ILE A 264 -14.77 16.41 -3.47
CA ILE A 264 -13.63 16.05 -4.34
C ILE A 264 -12.74 17.28 -4.52
N HIS A 265 -11.57 17.11 -5.12
CA HIS A 265 -10.69 18.24 -5.42
C HIS A 265 -11.36 19.22 -6.41
N ASP A 266 -11.23 20.53 -6.18
CA ASP A 266 -11.74 21.63 -7.02
C ASP A 266 -10.86 21.95 -8.25
N GLY A 267 -9.78 21.20 -8.44
CA GLY A 267 -8.96 21.23 -9.64
C GLY A 267 -9.46 20.32 -10.76
N ASN A 268 -8.56 19.93 -11.67
CA ASN A 268 -8.88 19.00 -12.74
C ASN A 268 -8.94 17.57 -12.21
N VAL A 269 -10.16 17.04 -12.06
CA VAL A 269 -10.43 15.65 -11.66
C VAL A 269 -11.01 14.85 -12.81
N THR A 270 -10.84 13.52 -12.76
CA THR A 270 -11.34 12.63 -13.81
C THR A 270 -12.87 12.54 -13.80
N VAL A 271 -13.46 12.12 -14.93
CA VAL A 271 -14.90 11.78 -14.99
C VAL A 271 -15.24 10.67 -13.99
N ASN A 272 -14.33 9.70 -13.83
CA ASN A 272 -14.50 8.61 -12.86
C ASN A 272 -14.59 9.15 -11.42
N THR A 273 -13.75 10.13 -11.03
CA THR A 273 -13.82 10.78 -9.71
C THR A 273 -15.19 11.40 -9.44
N LYS A 274 -15.75 12.12 -10.42
CA LYS A 274 -17.08 12.74 -10.29
C LYS A 274 -18.19 11.70 -10.20
N GLU A 275 -18.10 10.63 -10.98
CA GLU A 275 -19.08 9.55 -10.97
C GLU A 275 -19.03 8.75 -9.65
N LYS A 276 -17.84 8.44 -9.13
CA LYS A 276 -17.67 7.81 -7.81
C LYS A 276 -18.21 8.70 -6.70
N GLN A 277 -17.93 10.01 -6.73
CA GLN A 277 -18.54 10.95 -5.77
C GLN A 277 -20.06 10.87 -5.81
N ARG A 278 -20.65 10.90 -7.01
CA ARG A 278 -22.10 10.81 -7.19
C ARG A 278 -22.69 9.54 -6.61
N GLN A 279 -22.14 8.38 -6.97
CA GLN A 279 -22.64 7.08 -6.52
C GLN A 279 -22.54 6.94 -5.01
N ILE A 280 -21.36 7.21 -4.44
CA ILE A 280 -21.10 7.06 -3.00
C ILE A 280 -21.92 8.07 -2.19
N HIS A 281 -21.93 9.34 -2.61
CA HIS A 281 -22.68 10.38 -1.91
C HIS A 281 -24.18 10.06 -1.89
N GLN A 282 -24.77 9.67 -3.03
CA GLN A 282 -26.20 9.37 -3.11
C GLN A 282 -26.59 8.17 -2.24
N TYR A 283 -25.75 7.14 -2.18
CA TYR A 283 -25.99 5.98 -1.32
C TYR A 283 -25.97 6.38 0.16
N ILE A 284 -24.89 7.03 0.61
CA ILE A 284 -24.73 7.44 2.01
C ILE A 284 -25.85 8.42 2.42
N ALA A 285 -26.12 9.45 1.61
CA ALA A 285 -27.16 10.43 1.89
C ALA A 285 -28.55 9.78 2.02
N SER A 286 -28.87 8.82 1.15
CA SER A 286 -30.13 8.07 1.20
C SER A 286 -30.26 7.27 2.50
N GLU A 287 -29.24 6.49 2.84
CA GLU A 287 -29.23 5.64 4.04
C GLU A 287 -29.34 6.47 5.33
N LEU A 288 -28.53 7.51 5.48
CA LEU A 288 -28.57 8.39 6.65
C LEU A 288 -29.90 9.17 6.75
N SER A 289 -30.48 9.59 5.61
CA SER A 289 -31.79 10.23 5.58
C SER A 289 -32.91 9.27 5.97
N ILE A 290 -32.88 8.02 5.51
CA ILE A 290 -33.91 7.01 5.82
C ILE A 290 -33.90 6.68 7.32
N ARG A 291 -32.71 6.47 7.90
CA ARG A 291 -32.60 6.01 9.29
C ARG A 291 -32.84 7.12 10.32
N ASN A 292 -32.29 8.31 10.09
CA ASN A 292 -32.26 9.38 11.10
C ASN A 292 -32.66 10.76 10.56
N GLY A 293 -33.07 10.87 9.29
CA GLY A 293 -33.43 12.15 8.69
C GLY A 293 -32.24 13.11 8.55
N ILE A 294 -31.02 12.57 8.44
CA ILE A 294 -29.82 13.37 8.25
C ILE A 294 -29.95 14.15 6.93
N ARG A 295 -29.72 15.45 7.00
CA ARG A 295 -29.88 16.36 5.86
C ARG A 295 -28.77 16.12 4.85
N ASP A 296 -29.14 15.91 3.58
CA ASP A 296 -28.20 16.00 2.47
C ASP A 296 -27.82 17.47 2.21
N ARG A 297 -26.52 17.77 2.33
CA ARG A 297 -25.93 19.10 2.08
C ARG A 297 -25.17 19.17 0.75
N GLY A 298 -25.22 18.11 -0.04
CA GLY A 298 -24.75 18.03 -1.41
C GLY A 298 -23.29 17.63 -1.58
N MET A 299 -22.98 17.31 -2.82
CA MET A 299 -21.63 17.08 -3.33
C MET A 299 -20.94 18.42 -3.58
N LYS A 300 -19.70 18.54 -3.13
CA LYS A 300 -18.91 19.77 -3.18
C LYS A 300 -17.52 19.51 -3.75
N GLU A 301 -16.83 20.60 -4.04
CA GLU A 301 -15.45 20.60 -4.49
C GLU A 301 -14.64 21.53 -3.57
N ALA A 302 -13.44 21.12 -3.15
CA ALA A 302 -12.53 21.93 -2.32
C ALA A 302 -11.06 21.50 -2.47
N ASN A 303 -10.14 22.43 -2.25
CA ASN A 303 -8.70 22.22 -2.38
C ASN A 303 -8.03 21.53 -1.16
N PHE A 304 -8.59 20.41 -0.68
CA PHE A 304 -8.01 19.65 0.43
C PHE A 304 -6.71 18.93 0.03
N ASN A 305 -5.71 18.93 0.92
CA ASN A 305 -4.38 18.36 0.63
C ASN A 305 -4.48 16.88 0.19
N VAL A 306 -5.17 16.05 0.97
CA VAL A 306 -5.32 14.62 0.69
C VAL A 306 -6.02 14.33 -0.65
N LEU A 307 -6.91 15.20 -1.10
CA LEU A 307 -7.60 15.05 -2.39
C LEU A 307 -6.77 15.56 -3.56
N ARG A 308 -5.92 16.57 -3.33
CA ARG A 308 -5.05 17.15 -4.37
C ARG A 308 -3.83 16.28 -4.65
N ASN A 309 -3.28 15.63 -3.63
CA ASN A 309 -2.00 14.92 -3.69
C ASN A 309 -2.14 13.41 -3.92
N THR A 310 -3.36 12.88 -3.97
CA THR A 310 -3.63 11.50 -4.38
C THR A 310 -3.63 11.37 -5.90
N THR A 311 -3.11 10.24 -6.41
CA THR A 311 -3.00 9.97 -7.86
C THR A 311 -4.18 9.17 -8.42
N MET A 312 -4.99 8.58 -7.54
CA MET A 312 -6.21 7.84 -7.84
C MET A 312 -7.46 8.70 -7.59
N PRO A 313 -8.66 8.29 -8.05
CA PRO A 313 -9.90 8.97 -7.68
C PRO A 313 -10.07 8.99 -6.15
N ALA A 314 -10.43 10.17 -5.63
CA ALA A 314 -10.47 10.43 -4.19
C ALA A 314 -11.73 11.18 -3.79
N ILE A 315 -12.25 10.88 -2.60
CA ILE A 315 -13.39 11.57 -1.98
C ILE A 315 -13.08 11.83 -0.50
N LEU A 316 -13.59 12.94 0.03
CA LEU A 316 -13.65 13.21 1.47
C LEU A 316 -15.11 13.25 1.90
N LEU A 317 -15.42 12.59 3.01
CA LEU A 317 -16.76 12.48 3.59
C LEU A 317 -16.82 13.29 4.89
N GLU A 318 -17.75 14.24 4.96
CA GLU A 318 -18.12 14.94 6.19
C GLU A 318 -19.46 14.38 6.66
N LEU A 319 -19.42 13.40 7.56
CA LEU A 319 -20.55 12.50 7.82
C LEU A 319 -21.72 13.19 8.57
N LEU A 320 -21.39 13.82 9.70
CA LEU A 320 -22.29 14.51 10.61
C LEU A 320 -21.50 15.61 11.33
N PHE A 321 -22.19 16.55 12.00
CA PHE A 321 -21.62 17.62 12.80
C PHE A 321 -21.41 17.17 14.25
N ILE A 322 -20.15 17.05 14.67
CA ILE A 322 -19.81 16.57 16.01
C ILE A 322 -20.21 17.55 17.12
N ASP A 323 -20.32 18.84 16.81
CA ASP A 323 -20.70 19.90 17.74
C ASP A 323 -22.21 20.18 17.76
N ASN A 324 -23.00 19.47 16.95
CA ASN A 324 -24.46 19.53 16.98
C ASN A 324 -25.03 18.56 18.00
N PHE A 325 -25.88 19.01 18.92
CA PHE A 325 -26.40 18.17 20.01
C PHE A 325 -27.11 16.89 19.53
N ALA A 326 -27.95 16.99 18.49
CA ALA A 326 -28.75 15.86 18.02
C ALA A 326 -27.87 14.84 17.27
N GLU A 327 -26.99 15.30 16.40
CA GLU A 327 -26.08 14.43 15.64
C GLU A 327 -24.97 13.85 16.54
N ASN A 328 -24.45 14.62 17.50
CA ASN A 328 -23.53 14.09 18.50
C ASN A 328 -24.14 12.97 19.33
N THR A 329 -25.42 13.09 19.72
CA THR A 329 -26.14 12.02 20.43
C THR A 329 -26.13 10.71 19.62
N LEU A 330 -26.22 10.81 18.29
CA LEU A 330 -26.07 9.63 17.42
C LEU A 330 -24.62 9.12 17.39
N LEU A 331 -23.63 10.01 17.28
CA LEU A 331 -22.21 9.64 17.25
C LEU A 331 -21.71 9.05 18.58
N GLN A 332 -22.37 9.34 19.71
CA GLN A 332 -22.08 8.70 21.00
C GLN A 332 -22.44 7.21 21.02
N ASP A 333 -23.37 6.77 20.17
CA ASP A 333 -23.76 5.36 20.06
C ASP A 333 -22.76 4.60 19.18
N PRO A 334 -21.98 3.65 19.73
CA PRO A 334 -21.08 2.80 18.93
C PRO A 334 -21.81 2.02 17.84
N SER A 335 -23.07 1.61 18.06
CA SER A 335 -23.85 0.89 17.04
C SER A 335 -24.26 1.77 15.87
N TYR A 336 -24.40 3.09 16.09
CA TYR A 336 -24.64 4.02 15.01
C TYR A 336 -23.36 4.29 14.20
N ARG A 337 -22.20 4.38 14.86
CA ARG A 337 -20.90 4.47 14.17
C ARG A 337 -20.61 3.24 13.32
N ALA A 338 -20.88 2.04 13.85
CA ALA A 338 -20.76 0.80 13.09
C ALA A 338 -21.70 0.75 11.88
N TYR A 339 -22.93 1.27 12.03
CA TYR A 339 -23.84 1.42 10.90
C TYR A 339 -23.30 2.37 9.82
N ILE A 340 -22.73 3.52 10.20
CA ILE A 340 -22.12 4.43 9.22
C ILE A 340 -20.96 3.72 8.49
N GLY A 341 -20.12 2.97 9.21
CA GLY A 341 -19.06 2.15 8.61
C GLY A 341 -19.59 1.16 7.57
N GLU A 342 -20.66 0.43 7.90
CA GLU A 342 -21.36 -0.46 6.96
C GLU A 342 -21.92 0.28 5.74
N VAL A 343 -22.53 1.45 5.94
CA VAL A 343 -23.07 2.27 4.83
C VAL A 343 -21.96 2.76 3.91
N ILE A 344 -20.80 3.15 4.45
CA ILE A 344 -19.61 3.52 3.65
C ILE A 344 -19.11 2.32 2.85
N ALA A 345 -18.99 1.15 3.48
CA ALA A 345 -18.56 -0.08 2.82
C ALA A 345 -19.49 -0.45 1.66
N ASP A 346 -20.80 -0.45 1.90
CA ASP A 346 -21.79 -0.74 0.87
C ASP A 346 -21.78 0.30 -0.26
N ALA A 347 -21.61 1.59 0.06
CA ALA A 347 -21.52 2.65 -0.95
C ALA A 347 -20.31 2.44 -1.87
N ILE A 348 -19.14 2.10 -1.29
CA ILE A 348 -17.92 1.82 -2.03
C ILE A 348 -18.12 0.56 -2.88
N ALA A 349 -18.58 -0.54 -2.28
CA ALA A 349 -18.77 -1.81 -2.95
C ALA A 349 -19.73 -1.69 -4.15
N ASN A 350 -20.86 -1.02 -3.98
CA ASN A 350 -21.80 -0.74 -5.06
C ASN A 350 -21.20 0.13 -6.17
N SER A 351 -20.32 1.07 -5.82
CA SER A 351 -19.66 1.90 -6.83
C SER A 351 -18.65 1.11 -7.68
N PHE A 352 -18.13 -0.01 -7.18
CA PHE A 352 -17.16 -0.86 -7.87
C PHE A 352 -17.77 -2.18 -8.38
N ASP A 353 -19.09 -2.34 -8.29
CA ASP A 353 -19.81 -3.57 -8.66
C ASP A 353 -19.24 -4.83 -7.95
N LEU A 354 -18.78 -4.69 -6.70
CA LEU A 354 -18.23 -5.80 -5.94
C LEU A 354 -19.30 -6.84 -5.60
N GLU A 355 -18.94 -8.12 -5.73
CA GLU A 355 -19.83 -9.22 -5.41
C GLU A 355 -19.94 -9.41 -3.89
N ARG A 356 -21.15 -9.72 -3.40
CA ARG A 356 -21.32 -10.12 -1.99
C ARG A 356 -20.80 -11.54 -1.80
N SER A 357 -19.98 -11.72 -0.76
CA SER A 357 -19.35 -13.00 -0.37
C SER A 357 -20.29 -14.02 0.23
#